data_AF-A0A4Q2WR38-F1
#
_entry.id   AF-A0A4Q2WR38-F1
#
_cell.length_a   1.000
_cell.length_b   1.000
_cell.length_c   1.000
_cell.angle_alpha   90.00
_cell.angle_beta   90.00
_cell.angle_gamma   90.00
#
_symmetry.space_group_name_H-M   'P 1'
#
loop_
_entity.id
_entity.type
_entity.pdbx_description
1 polymer ?
#
loop_
_entity_poly.entity_id
_entity_poly.type
_entity_poly.pdbx_seq_one_letter_code
_entity_poly.pdbx_strand_id
1 'polypeptide(L)'
;MTLDITAGMVPLVVRARMAAGVAHAVPWGISLDGLLASEIRENTKAAAWAAGTDYEPYSPDTIPKDLDLPLARCTGDGADGWHWAATFAYPEDQIPGPHVQYWSARPDQQALGQMSDQLPALVSERQGRYRSRVMPLPLTVCRHLLWRAVGDPDAVAELLTPIVSIGKKRGAGNGHVLSWEIAEHPDADRWEFSHLHPDSSLGRTAPVACLHGRGDVPTGGEGRMGLRPPYMHPCRRTQVLLPV
;
A
#
# COMPACT_ATOMS: atom_id res chain seq x y z
N MET A 1 8.26 23.03 6.49
CA MET A 1 7.89 21.95 5.55
C MET A 1 7.49 22.57 4.23
N THR A 2 8.06 22.06 3.14
CA THR A 2 7.70 22.48 1.78
C THR A 2 6.97 21.33 1.09
N LEU A 3 5.79 21.60 0.53
CA LEU A 3 5.11 20.70 -0.39
C LEU A 3 5.38 21.21 -1.80
N ASP A 4 5.94 20.35 -2.65
CA ASP A 4 6.07 20.62 -4.08
C ASP A 4 4.76 20.26 -4.75
N ILE A 5 4.03 21.30 -5.19
CA ILE A 5 2.66 21.21 -5.67
C ILE A 5 2.63 21.72 -7.11
N THR A 6 2.14 20.87 -8.02
CA THR A 6 1.87 21.25 -9.41
C THR A 6 0.46 21.86 -9.51
N ALA A 7 0.22 22.67 -10.55
CA ALA A 7 -1.11 23.22 -10.81
C ALA A 7 -2.18 22.12 -10.88
N GLY A 8 -3.34 22.35 -10.27
CA GLY A 8 -4.45 21.38 -10.20
C GLY A 8 -4.44 20.47 -8.97
N MET A 9 -3.35 20.41 -8.20
CA MET A 9 -3.28 19.56 -7.01
C MET A 9 -3.98 20.19 -5.80
N VAL A 10 -4.92 19.44 -5.20
CA VAL A 10 -5.73 19.85 -4.04
C VAL A 10 -5.75 18.77 -2.96
N PRO A 11 -6.02 19.10 -1.68
CA PRO A 11 -6.34 18.09 -0.70
C PRO A 11 -7.55 17.28 -1.13
N LEU A 12 -7.47 15.96 -0.97
CA LEU A 12 -8.50 15.03 -1.39
C LEU A 12 -8.65 13.87 -0.39
N VAL A 13 -9.87 13.37 -0.29
CA VAL A 13 -10.19 12.10 0.37
C VAL A 13 -10.47 11.07 -0.71
N VAL A 14 -9.72 9.96 -0.69
CA VAL A 14 -10.02 8.77 -1.48
C VAL A 14 -10.73 7.77 -0.59
N ARG A 15 -11.84 7.20 -1.05
CA ARG A 15 -12.58 6.15 -0.35
C ARG A 15 -12.78 4.95 -1.27
N ALA A 16 -12.42 3.76 -0.78
CA ALA A 16 -12.73 2.48 -1.42
C ALA A 16 -13.87 1.82 -0.68
N ARG A 17 -14.96 1.50 -1.38
CA ARG A 17 -16.05 0.69 -0.82
C ARG A 17 -15.69 -0.79 -0.93
N MET A 18 -15.68 -1.48 0.20
CA MET A 18 -15.17 -2.85 0.28
C MET A 18 -16.32 -3.86 0.21
N ALA A 19 -16.10 -4.98 -0.49
CA ALA A 19 -17.05 -6.11 -0.50
C ALA A 19 -16.95 -6.95 0.78
N ALA A 20 -15.75 -7.02 1.34
CA ALA A 20 -15.41 -7.83 2.51
C ALA A 20 -14.17 -7.25 3.21
N GLY A 21 -13.70 -7.94 4.25
CA GLY A 21 -12.48 -7.58 4.93
C GLY A 21 -11.25 -7.59 4.03
N VAL A 22 -10.26 -6.79 4.41
CA VAL A 22 -8.98 -6.68 3.73
C VAL A 22 -7.87 -7.25 4.61
N ALA A 23 -6.99 -8.05 4.01
CA ALA A 23 -5.80 -8.55 4.67
C ALA A 23 -4.62 -7.62 4.37
N HIS A 24 -3.95 -7.11 5.40
CA HIS A 24 -2.80 -6.21 5.24
C HIS A 24 -1.47 -6.91 5.54
N ALA A 25 -0.39 -6.31 5.05
CA ALA A 25 0.97 -6.78 5.31
C ALA A 25 1.60 -6.12 6.54
N VAL A 26 1.32 -4.83 6.70
CA VAL A 26 1.77 -3.94 7.76
C VAL A 26 0.56 -3.55 8.61
N PRO A 27 0.75 -3.24 9.90
CA PRO A 27 -0.36 -2.95 10.80
C PRO A 27 -1.16 -1.69 10.40
N TRP A 28 -0.53 -0.75 9.70
CA TRP A 28 -1.08 0.58 9.39
C TRP A 28 -1.87 0.66 8.07
N GLY A 29 -2.20 -0.47 7.45
CA GLY A 29 -2.99 -0.49 6.20
C GLY A 29 -2.17 -0.39 4.91
N ILE A 30 -2.86 -0.10 3.80
CA ILE A 30 -2.29 -0.05 2.45
C ILE A 30 -1.96 1.40 2.11
N SER A 31 -0.80 1.69 1.52
CA SER A 31 -0.44 3.05 1.14
C SER A 31 -1.10 3.48 -0.17
N LEU A 32 -1.66 4.68 -0.24
CA LEU A 32 -2.27 5.18 -1.47
C LEU A 32 -1.22 5.37 -2.57
N ASP A 33 -0.10 6.01 -2.25
CA ASP A 33 1.04 6.16 -3.17
C ASP A 33 1.56 4.81 -3.69
N GLY A 34 1.50 3.75 -2.87
CA GLY A 34 1.86 2.39 -3.23
C GLY A 34 0.87 1.74 -4.18
N LEU A 35 -0.44 2.03 -4.03
CA LEU A 35 -1.47 1.60 -4.96
C LEU A 35 -1.27 2.25 -6.33
N LEU A 36 -1.12 3.58 -6.37
CA LEU A 36 -0.91 4.33 -7.61
C LEU A 36 0.38 3.89 -8.31
N ALA A 37 1.47 3.73 -7.56
CA ALA A 37 2.74 3.21 -8.08
C ALA A 37 2.62 1.78 -8.62
N SER A 38 1.78 0.94 -8.01
CA SER A 38 1.51 -0.41 -8.50
C SER A 38 0.78 -0.37 -9.84
N GLU A 39 -0.23 0.48 -9.99
CA GLU A 39 -0.98 0.57 -11.24
C GLU A 39 -0.13 1.13 -12.39
N ILE A 40 0.68 2.16 -12.14
CA ILE A 40 1.62 2.66 -13.16
C ILE A 40 2.54 1.54 -13.67
N ARG A 41 2.98 0.64 -12.79
CA ARG A 41 3.80 -0.52 -13.19
C ARG A 41 3.01 -1.56 -13.97
N GLU A 42 1.76 -1.82 -13.60
CA GLU A 42 0.88 -2.70 -14.36
C GLU A 42 0.61 -2.14 -15.76
N ASN A 43 0.35 -0.85 -15.89
CA ASN A 43 0.23 -0.15 -17.17
C ASN A 43 1.52 -0.23 -17.99
N THR A 44 2.68 0.00 -17.37
CA THR A 44 3.99 -0.12 -18.05
C THR A 44 4.21 -1.53 -18.57
N LYS A 45 3.89 -2.55 -17.76
CA LYS A 45 4.00 -3.96 -18.15
C LYS A 45 3.05 -4.31 -19.29
N ALA A 46 1.80 -3.85 -19.24
CA ALA A 46 0.81 -4.05 -20.29
C ALA A 46 1.24 -3.39 -21.60
N ALA A 47 1.78 -2.16 -21.55
CA ALA A 47 2.30 -1.46 -22.71
C ALA A 47 3.52 -2.18 -23.32
N ALA A 48 4.46 -2.65 -22.50
CA ALA A 48 5.60 -3.43 -22.96
C ALA A 48 5.16 -4.73 -23.65
N TRP A 49 4.18 -5.43 -23.07
CA TRP A 49 3.61 -6.64 -23.67
C TRP A 49 2.92 -6.37 -25.01
N ALA A 50 2.11 -5.29 -25.09
CA ALA A 50 1.45 -4.88 -26.32
C ALA A 50 2.46 -4.47 -27.42
N ALA A 51 3.59 -3.89 -27.04
CA ALA A 51 4.67 -3.52 -27.94
C ALA A 51 5.59 -4.70 -28.31
N GLY A 52 5.44 -5.86 -27.69
CA GLY A 52 6.34 -7.01 -27.87
C GLY A 52 7.75 -6.78 -27.33
N THR A 53 7.92 -5.87 -26.37
CA THR A 53 9.20 -5.55 -25.73
C THR A 53 9.30 -6.18 -24.35
N ASP A 54 10.53 -6.47 -23.91
CA ASP A 54 10.77 -6.98 -22.57
C ASP A 54 10.43 -5.93 -21.49
N TYR A 55 9.88 -6.41 -20.37
CA TYR A 55 9.64 -5.63 -19.15
C TYR A 55 10.62 -6.10 -18.07
N GLU A 56 11.49 -5.20 -17.61
CA GLU A 56 12.45 -5.51 -16.55
C GLU A 56 11.71 -5.64 -15.20
N PRO A 57 11.72 -6.83 -14.57
CA PRO A 57 11.12 -7.01 -13.27
C PRO A 57 11.84 -6.21 -12.19
N TYR A 58 11.13 -5.99 -11.09
CA TYR A 58 11.76 -5.36 -9.93
C TYR A 58 12.83 -6.28 -9.33
N SER A 59 14.04 -5.75 -9.14
CA SER A 59 15.15 -6.40 -8.44
C SER A 59 15.40 -5.75 -7.08
N PRO A 60 15.67 -6.54 -6.01
CA PRO A 60 16.09 -6.01 -4.72
C PRO A 60 17.51 -5.42 -4.75
N ASP A 61 18.30 -5.71 -5.78
CA ASP A 61 19.69 -5.28 -5.91
C ASP A 61 19.84 -3.99 -6.73
N THR A 62 18.75 -3.54 -7.37
CA THR A 62 18.74 -2.35 -8.21
C THR A 62 17.98 -1.23 -7.53
N ILE A 63 18.60 -0.05 -7.43
CA ILE A 63 17.93 1.14 -6.90
C ILE A 63 16.72 1.46 -7.80
N PRO A 64 15.48 1.37 -7.29
CA PRO A 64 14.31 1.61 -8.10
C PRO A 64 14.21 3.08 -8.47
N LYS A 65 13.90 3.37 -9.74
CA LYS A 65 13.51 4.71 -10.17
C LYS A 65 12.27 5.16 -9.39
N ASP A 66 12.27 6.41 -8.93
CA ASP A 66 11.09 7.05 -8.40
C ASP A 66 10.06 7.24 -9.55
N LEU A 67 8.83 6.81 -9.33
CA LEU A 67 7.72 6.97 -10.29
C LEU A 67 7.05 8.32 -10.04
N ASP A 68 6.76 9.06 -11.10
CA ASP A 68 6.00 10.30 -10.98
C ASP A 68 4.53 9.98 -10.70
N LEU A 69 4.08 10.21 -9.46
CA LEU A 69 2.71 10.01 -9.04
C LEU A 69 1.91 11.30 -9.16
N PRO A 70 0.57 11.23 -9.39
CA PRO A 70 -0.32 12.39 -9.37
C PRO A 70 -0.59 12.91 -7.94
N LEU A 71 0.46 13.00 -7.13
CA LEU A 71 0.44 13.43 -5.74
C LEU A 71 1.47 14.54 -5.54
N ALA A 72 1.25 15.45 -4.61
CA ALA A 72 2.28 16.41 -4.22
C ALA A 72 3.45 15.70 -3.52
N ARG A 73 4.65 16.29 -3.53
CA ARG A 73 5.81 15.77 -2.77
C ARG A 73 6.01 16.59 -1.51
N CYS A 74 6.11 15.92 -0.36
CA CYS A 74 6.59 16.52 0.88
C CYS A 74 8.10 16.34 0.96
N THR A 75 8.84 17.45 0.94
CA THR A 75 10.31 17.43 1.07
C THR A 75 10.77 17.66 2.51
N GLY A 76 9.85 17.74 3.49
CA GLY A 76 10.22 17.95 4.89
C GLY A 76 11.02 19.24 5.10
N ASP A 77 12.20 19.11 5.70
CA ASP A 77 13.23 20.15 5.85
C ASP A 77 14.45 19.96 4.91
N GLY A 78 14.43 18.95 4.03
CA GLY A 78 15.53 18.65 3.11
C GLY A 78 15.23 17.50 2.14
N ALA A 79 15.90 17.51 0.98
CA ALA A 79 15.56 16.63 -0.15
C ALA A 79 15.70 15.12 0.13
N ASP A 80 16.57 14.69 1.04
CA ASP A 80 16.88 13.26 1.21
C ASP A 80 15.77 12.47 1.94
N GLY A 81 14.85 13.16 2.62
CA GLY A 81 13.76 12.58 3.42
C GLY A 81 12.38 12.67 2.79
N TRP A 82 12.27 12.93 1.49
CA TRP A 82 10.98 13.23 0.86
C TRP A 82 10.03 12.02 0.74
N HIS A 83 8.73 12.31 0.73
CA HIS A 83 7.67 11.35 0.49
C HIS A 83 6.48 11.95 -0.28
N TRP A 84 5.61 11.11 -0.83
CA TRP A 84 4.37 11.58 -1.46
C TRP A 84 3.39 12.11 -0.41
N ALA A 85 2.54 13.06 -0.77
CA ALA A 85 1.53 13.63 0.11
C ALA A 85 0.29 12.73 0.17
N ALA A 86 0.37 11.60 0.88
CA ALA A 86 -0.75 10.67 1.03
C ALA A 86 -0.65 9.79 2.28
N THR A 87 -1.76 9.40 2.89
CA THR A 87 -1.75 8.49 4.04
C THR A 87 -1.73 7.02 3.62
N PHE A 88 -1.59 6.14 4.60
CA PHE A 88 -2.05 4.77 4.52
C PHE A 88 -3.57 4.71 4.71
N ALA A 89 -4.13 3.50 4.58
CA ALA A 89 -5.56 3.27 4.65
C ALA A 89 -6.07 3.36 6.09
N TYR A 90 -7.10 4.17 6.30
CA TYR A 90 -7.87 4.24 7.53
C TYR A 90 -9.18 3.45 7.37
N PRO A 91 -9.49 2.49 8.24
CA PRO A 91 -10.75 1.75 8.16
C PRO A 91 -11.91 2.56 8.77
N GLU A 92 -12.84 2.99 7.93
CA GLU A 92 -14.08 3.64 8.36
C GLU A 92 -15.14 2.57 8.67
N ASP A 93 -15.85 2.75 9.79
CA ASP A 93 -16.82 1.78 10.32
C ASP A 93 -16.21 0.38 10.53
N GLN A 94 -14.98 0.33 11.03
CA GLN A 94 -14.33 -0.93 11.35
C GLN A 94 -15.18 -1.73 12.34
N ILE A 95 -15.43 -3.00 12.04
CA ILE A 95 -16.02 -3.94 12.99
C ILE A 95 -14.93 -4.33 13.99
N PRO A 96 -15.07 -4.03 15.30
CA PRO A 96 -14.06 -4.36 16.29
C PRO A 96 -13.80 -5.88 16.38
N GLY A 97 -12.59 -6.22 16.81
CA GLY A 97 -12.20 -7.60 17.16
C GLY A 97 -11.05 -8.14 16.31
N PRO A 98 -10.46 -9.27 16.72
CA PRO A 98 -9.58 -10.02 15.84
C PRO A 98 -10.44 -10.78 14.83
N HIS A 99 -10.55 -10.26 13.61
CA HIS A 99 -11.10 -11.02 12.49
C HIS A 99 -9.98 -11.84 11.88
N VAL A 100 -10.05 -13.16 11.99
CA VAL A 100 -9.00 -14.06 11.48
C VAL A 100 -9.62 -15.07 10.55
N GLN A 101 -9.20 -15.04 9.29
CA GLN A 101 -9.39 -16.17 8.37
C GLN A 101 -8.17 -17.07 8.41
N TYR A 102 -8.36 -18.36 8.17
CA TYR A 102 -7.25 -19.30 8.03
C TYR A 102 -7.14 -19.73 6.58
N TRP A 103 -5.91 -19.76 6.06
CA TRP A 103 -5.63 -20.36 4.77
C TRP A 103 -4.72 -21.57 4.95
N SER A 104 -5.00 -22.62 4.18
CA SER A 104 -4.16 -23.79 4.12
C SER A 104 -3.29 -23.78 2.88
N ALA A 105 -2.01 -24.10 3.02
CA ALA A 105 -1.16 -24.54 1.91
C ALA A 105 -0.96 -26.05 2.05
N ARG A 106 -1.26 -26.78 0.99
CA ARG A 106 -0.96 -28.21 0.86
C ARG A 106 -0.25 -28.44 -0.49
N PRO A 107 0.75 -29.31 -0.55
CA PRO A 107 1.35 -29.70 -1.83
C PRO A 107 0.30 -30.46 -2.65
N ASP A 108 0.11 -30.04 -3.90
CA ASP A 108 -0.66 -30.81 -4.86
C ASP A 108 0.26 -31.85 -5.49
N GLN A 109 0.07 -33.11 -5.11
CA GLN A 109 0.93 -34.21 -5.57
C GLN A 109 0.87 -34.41 -7.08
N GLN A 110 -0.30 -34.18 -7.70
CA GLN A 110 -0.46 -34.33 -9.13
C GLN A 110 0.29 -33.22 -9.87
N ALA A 111 0.10 -31.98 -9.44
CA ALA A 111 0.79 -30.83 -10.04
C ALA A 111 2.32 -30.95 -9.89
N LEU A 112 2.81 -31.41 -8.73
CA LEU A 112 4.24 -31.63 -8.52
C LEU A 112 4.81 -32.70 -9.46
N GLY A 113 4.09 -33.80 -9.69
CA GLY A 113 4.50 -34.84 -10.63
C GLY A 113 4.50 -34.39 -12.10
N GLN A 114 3.73 -33.36 -12.45
CA GLN A 114 3.76 -32.75 -13.79
C GLN A 114 4.90 -31.74 -13.96
N MET A 115 5.32 -31.08 -12.88
CA MET A 115 6.34 -30.01 -12.94
C MET A 115 7.77 -30.52 -12.79
N SER A 116 7.99 -31.67 -12.17
CA SER A 116 9.33 -32.19 -11.93
C SER A 116 9.34 -33.72 -11.83
N ASP A 117 10.31 -34.34 -12.49
CA ASP A 117 10.66 -35.76 -12.39
C ASP A 117 11.64 -36.06 -11.26
N GLN A 118 12.23 -35.03 -10.63
CA GLN A 118 13.26 -35.17 -9.59
C GLN A 118 12.71 -35.23 -8.16
N LEU A 119 11.40 -35.03 -7.99
CA LEU A 119 10.76 -35.13 -6.67
C LEU A 119 10.43 -36.59 -6.33
N PRO A 120 10.42 -36.96 -5.04
CA PRO A 120 9.94 -38.27 -4.62
C PRO A 120 8.50 -38.54 -5.08
N ALA A 121 8.19 -39.81 -5.34
CA ALA A 121 6.86 -40.25 -5.77
C ALA A 121 5.72 -39.81 -4.84
N LEU A 122 6.01 -39.57 -3.56
CA LEU A 122 5.13 -38.92 -2.60
C LEU A 122 5.88 -37.86 -1.81
N VAL A 123 5.45 -36.61 -1.92
CA VAL A 123 5.96 -35.51 -1.10
C VAL A 123 5.20 -35.48 0.23
N SER A 124 5.94 -35.51 1.35
CA SER A 124 5.31 -35.55 2.67
C SER A 124 4.59 -34.24 3.01
N GLU A 125 3.30 -34.34 3.33
CA GLU A 125 2.53 -33.23 3.89
C GLU A 125 2.85 -32.95 5.37
N ARG A 126 3.50 -33.88 6.08
CA ARG A 126 3.72 -33.75 7.53
C ARG A 126 5.04 -33.08 7.88
N GLN A 127 6.07 -33.24 7.04
CA GLN A 127 7.43 -32.80 7.34
C GLN A 127 8.16 -32.28 6.10
N GLY A 128 9.25 -31.53 6.33
CA GLY A 128 10.09 -30.98 5.26
C GLY A 128 9.56 -29.66 4.66
N ARG A 129 10.19 -29.26 3.55
CA ARG A 129 9.96 -27.96 2.89
C ARG A 129 8.51 -27.76 2.44
N TYR A 130 7.85 -28.83 2.03
CA TYR A 130 6.49 -28.83 1.48
C TYR A 130 5.40 -29.21 2.50
N ARG A 131 5.74 -29.24 3.80
CA ARG A 131 4.75 -29.57 4.83
C ARG A 131 3.52 -28.67 4.73
N SER A 132 2.35 -29.28 4.91
CA SER A 132 1.08 -28.57 4.93
C SER A 132 1.07 -27.57 6.09
N ARG A 133 0.54 -26.37 5.84
CA ARG A 133 0.45 -25.30 6.83
C ARG A 133 -0.96 -24.77 6.89
N VAL A 134 -1.43 -24.47 8.10
CA VAL A 134 -2.62 -23.67 8.35
C VAL A 134 -2.13 -22.36 8.95
N MET A 135 -2.34 -21.26 8.24
CA MET A 135 -1.76 -19.97 8.59
C MET A 135 -2.89 -18.96 8.88
N PRO A 136 -2.84 -18.26 10.03
CA PRO A 136 -3.79 -17.20 10.31
C PRO A 136 -3.56 -16.02 9.34
N LEU A 137 -4.66 -15.39 8.96
CA LEU A 137 -4.72 -14.19 8.15
C LEU A 137 -5.60 -13.17 8.88
N PRO A 138 -5.00 -12.27 9.67
CA PRO A 138 -5.73 -11.17 10.28
C PRO A 138 -6.35 -10.27 9.21
N LEU A 139 -7.60 -9.89 9.43
CA LEU A 139 -8.40 -9.06 8.54
C LEU A 139 -8.83 -7.79 9.26
N THR A 140 -8.84 -6.70 8.50
CA THR A 140 -9.59 -5.48 8.85
C THR A 140 -10.92 -5.55 8.13
N VAL A 141 -12.01 -5.70 8.89
CA VAL A 141 -13.37 -5.72 8.36
C VAL A 141 -13.98 -4.33 8.53
N CYS A 142 -14.27 -3.67 7.41
CA CYS A 142 -14.80 -2.31 7.36
C CYS A 142 -15.67 -2.16 6.11
N ARG A 143 -16.53 -1.13 6.08
CA ARG A 143 -17.30 -0.78 4.88
C ARG A 143 -16.46 -0.01 3.88
N HIS A 144 -15.61 0.87 4.40
CA HIS A 144 -14.74 1.70 3.57
C HIS A 144 -13.32 1.73 4.10
N LEU A 145 -12.37 1.78 3.18
CA LEU A 145 -11.03 2.25 3.45
C LEU A 145 -10.88 3.67 2.94
N LEU A 146 -10.21 4.50 3.71
CA LEU A 146 -10.13 5.93 3.48
C LEU A 146 -8.66 6.37 3.48
N TRP A 147 -8.29 7.20 2.53
CA TRP A 147 -6.98 7.83 2.45
C TRP A 147 -7.16 9.33 2.34
N ARG A 148 -6.27 10.08 2.99
CA ARG A 148 -6.10 11.50 2.72
C ARG A 148 -4.87 11.70 1.85
N ALA A 149 -4.92 12.68 0.96
CA ALA A 149 -3.80 13.04 0.13
C ALA A 149 -3.87 14.49 -0.35
N VAL A 150 -2.79 14.97 -0.96
CA VAL A 150 -2.78 16.17 -1.79
C VAL A 150 -2.32 15.75 -3.17
N GLY A 151 -3.14 15.95 -4.20
CA GLY A 151 -2.87 15.44 -5.54
C GLY A 151 -3.87 15.92 -6.58
N ASP A 152 -3.70 15.44 -7.81
CA ASP A 152 -4.62 15.70 -8.93
C ASP A 152 -5.78 14.70 -8.86
N PRO A 153 -7.03 15.14 -8.59
CA PRO A 153 -8.17 14.25 -8.40
C PRO A 153 -8.45 13.35 -9.61
N ASP A 154 -8.37 13.91 -10.82
CA ASP A 154 -8.71 13.20 -12.06
C ASP A 154 -7.65 12.13 -12.39
N ALA A 155 -6.38 12.50 -12.30
CA ALA A 155 -5.28 11.56 -12.55
C ALA A 155 -5.20 10.47 -11.46
N VAL A 156 -5.57 10.78 -10.21
CA VAL A 156 -5.73 9.77 -9.15
C VAL A 156 -6.90 8.85 -9.47
N ALA A 157 -8.04 9.37 -9.93
CA ALA A 157 -9.21 8.57 -10.32
C ALA A 157 -8.89 7.58 -11.44
N GLU A 158 -8.17 8.04 -12.46
CA GLU A 158 -7.77 7.22 -13.61
C GLU A 158 -6.95 5.99 -13.17
N LEU A 159 -5.98 6.20 -12.27
CA LEU A 159 -5.14 5.11 -11.75
C LEU A 159 -5.87 4.20 -10.76
N LEU A 160 -6.87 4.67 -10.03
CA LEU A 160 -7.59 3.84 -9.06
C LEU A 160 -8.69 3.00 -9.72
N THR A 161 -9.33 3.51 -10.76
CA THR A 161 -10.44 2.86 -11.48
C THR A 161 -10.18 1.38 -11.84
N PRO A 162 -9.03 0.99 -12.43
CA PRO A 162 -8.76 -0.41 -12.77
C PRO A 162 -8.50 -1.32 -11.54
N ILE A 163 -8.25 -0.74 -10.36
CA ILE A 163 -7.91 -1.50 -9.15
C ILE A 163 -9.16 -2.05 -8.49
N VAL A 164 -9.51 -3.29 -8.83
CA VAL A 164 -10.69 -4.00 -8.28
C VAL A 164 -10.40 -4.81 -7.01
N SER A 165 -9.14 -4.94 -6.59
CA SER A 165 -8.79 -5.68 -5.38
C SER A 165 -7.44 -5.27 -4.81
N ILE A 166 -7.39 -5.09 -3.48
CA ILE A 166 -6.24 -4.55 -2.74
C ILE A 166 -5.85 -5.46 -1.56
N GLY A 167 -4.63 -5.32 -1.06
CA GLY A 167 -4.12 -6.12 0.07
C GLY A 167 -3.64 -7.52 -0.33
N LYS A 168 -3.58 -8.41 0.66
CA LYS A 168 -3.07 -9.78 0.56
C LYS A 168 -4.18 -10.79 0.27
N LYS A 169 -3.80 -11.93 -0.34
CA LYS A 169 -4.68 -13.08 -0.58
C LYS A 169 -5.98 -12.72 -1.32
N ARG A 170 -5.86 -11.83 -2.32
CA ARG A 170 -6.95 -11.35 -3.19
C ARG A 170 -7.73 -12.48 -3.86
N GLY A 171 -7.03 -13.51 -4.34
CA GLY A 171 -7.65 -14.70 -4.95
C GLY A 171 -8.52 -15.55 -4.01
N ALA A 172 -8.52 -15.27 -2.70
CA ALA A 172 -9.42 -15.88 -1.72
C ALA A 172 -10.61 -14.95 -1.34
N GLY A 173 -10.86 -13.89 -2.12
CA GLY A 173 -11.95 -12.95 -1.92
C GLY A 173 -11.63 -11.76 -1.01
N ASN A 174 -10.39 -11.63 -0.52
CA ASN A 174 -10.00 -10.55 0.37
C ASN A 174 -9.76 -9.23 -0.37
N GLY A 175 -10.20 -8.13 0.25
CA GLY A 175 -9.91 -6.77 -0.23
C GLY A 175 -10.50 -6.43 -1.60
N HIS A 176 -11.60 -7.07 -2.00
CA HIS A 176 -12.31 -6.70 -3.22
C HIS A 176 -12.95 -5.30 -3.07
N VAL A 177 -12.66 -4.43 -4.02
CA VAL A 177 -13.17 -3.05 -4.09
C VAL A 177 -14.37 -3.02 -5.02
N LEU A 178 -15.49 -2.49 -4.51
CA LEU A 178 -16.75 -2.37 -5.24
C LEU A 178 -16.86 -1.05 -6.00
N SER A 179 -16.28 0.03 -5.46
CA SER A 179 -16.22 1.34 -6.10
C SER A 179 -15.18 2.22 -5.41
N TRP A 180 -14.68 3.20 -6.15
CA TRP A 180 -13.85 4.29 -5.65
C TRP A 180 -14.65 5.59 -5.64
N GLU A 181 -14.46 6.39 -4.60
CA GLU A 181 -14.98 7.75 -4.47
C GLU A 181 -13.82 8.68 -4.17
N ILE A 182 -13.77 9.84 -4.83
CA ILE A 182 -12.76 10.87 -4.60
C ILE A 182 -13.50 12.17 -4.31
N ALA A 183 -13.22 12.76 -3.16
CA ALA A 183 -13.80 14.02 -2.73
C ALA A 183 -12.71 15.07 -2.57
N GLU A 184 -12.87 16.21 -3.24
CA GLU A 184 -11.97 17.35 -3.13
C GLU A 184 -12.25 18.17 -1.87
N HIS A 185 -11.19 18.66 -1.26
CA HIS A 185 -11.22 19.53 -0.08
C HIS A 185 -10.24 20.70 -0.28
N PRO A 186 -10.49 21.60 -1.24
CA PRO A 186 -9.52 22.63 -1.65
C PRO A 186 -9.08 23.56 -0.50
N ASP A 187 -9.97 23.77 0.47
CA ASP A 187 -9.74 24.66 1.61
C ASP A 187 -9.11 23.97 2.83
N ALA A 188 -8.87 22.65 2.79
CA ALA A 188 -8.31 21.90 3.91
C ALA A 188 -6.78 22.11 4.08
N ASP A 189 -6.26 21.91 5.29
CA ASP A 189 -4.81 21.96 5.51
C ASP A 189 -4.14 20.80 4.76
N ARG A 190 -3.35 21.17 3.75
CA ARG A 190 -2.53 20.27 2.94
C ARG A 190 -1.59 19.43 3.79
N TRP A 191 -1.07 19.97 4.89
CA TRP A 191 -0.20 19.21 5.79
C TRP A 191 -0.98 18.08 6.47
N GLU A 192 -2.17 18.37 7.01
CA GLU A 192 -3.02 17.35 7.65
C GLU A 192 -3.40 16.26 6.65
N PHE A 193 -3.79 16.64 5.44
CA PHE A 193 -4.14 15.69 4.38
C PHE A 193 -2.96 14.89 3.84
N SER A 194 -1.72 15.35 4.07
CA SER A 194 -0.51 14.62 3.70
C SER A 194 -0.03 13.64 4.77
N HIS A 195 -0.39 13.86 6.03
CA HIS A 195 0.24 13.18 7.18
C HIS A 195 -0.74 12.49 8.11
N LEU A 196 -1.95 13.00 8.30
CA LEU A 196 -2.85 12.56 9.37
C LEU A 196 -4.01 11.72 8.85
N HIS A 197 -4.39 10.72 9.62
CA HIS A 197 -5.68 10.06 9.48
C HIS A 197 -6.84 10.96 9.94
N PRO A 198 -8.10 10.58 9.64
CA PRO A 198 -9.27 11.33 10.11
C PRO A 198 -9.38 11.54 11.61
N ASP A 199 -8.77 10.67 12.42
CA ASP A 199 -8.72 10.77 13.89
C ASP A 199 -7.53 11.60 14.40
N SER A 200 -6.84 12.32 13.50
CA SER A 200 -5.66 13.14 13.77
C SER A 200 -4.42 12.36 14.24
N SER A 201 -4.44 11.03 14.21
CA SER A 201 -3.23 10.23 14.37
C SER A 201 -2.34 10.33 13.13
N LEU A 202 -1.04 10.09 13.30
CA LEU A 202 -0.13 9.99 12.16
C LEU A 202 -0.58 8.84 11.26
N GLY A 203 -0.87 9.15 10.00
CA GLY A 203 -1.42 8.20 9.03
C GLY A 203 -0.44 7.71 7.97
N ARG A 204 0.83 8.11 8.03
CA ARG A 204 1.90 7.54 7.19
C ARG A 204 3.23 7.53 7.91
N THR A 205 4.17 6.74 7.41
CA THR A 205 5.57 6.91 7.80
C THR A 205 6.06 8.28 7.35
N ALA A 206 6.66 9.03 8.29
CA ALA A 206 7.14 10.38 8.05
C ALA A 206 8.46 10.64 8.80
N PRO A 207 9.38 11.44 8.26
CA PRO A 207 10.51 11.96 9.03
C PRO A 207 10.03 12.82 10.20
N VAL A 208 10.78 12.84 11.31
CA VAL A 208 10.50 13.69 12.48
C VAL A 208 10.35 15.17 12.08
N ALA A 209 11.15 15.62 11.11
CA ALA A 209 11.10 16.97 10.57
C ALA A 209 9.73 17.40 10.02
N CYS A 210 8.91 16.45 9.55
CA CYS A 210 7.58 16.76 9.04
C CYS A 210 6.61 17.16 10.15
N LEU A 211 6.87 16.77 11.40
CA LEU A 211 6.03 17.06 12.56
C LEU A 211 6.56 18.23 13.40
N HIS A 212 7.69 18.84 13.03
CA HIS A 212 8.21 20.02 13.72
C HIS A 212 7.18 21.15 13.78
N GLY A 213 6.84 21.57 15.00
CA GLY A 213 5.87 22.65 15.24
C GLY A 213 4.39 22.26 15.06
N ARG A 214 4.07 20.96 14.99
CA ARG A 214 2.70 20.46 14.72
C ARG A 214 1.95 19.93 15.96
N GLY A 215 2.41 20.28 17.16
CA GLY A 215 1.82 19.81 18.42
C GLY A 215 2.04 18.31 18.65
N ASP A 216 1.39 17.77 19.69
CA ASP A 216 1.48 16.34 20.02
C ASP A 216 0.57 15.50 19.11
N VAL A 217 1.11 15.12 17.97
CA VAL A 217 0.47 14.16 17.04
C VAL A 217 0.67 12.74 17.59
N PRO A 218 -0.40 11.94 17.78
CA PRO A 218 -0.27 10.53 18.15
C PRO A 218 0.51 9.74 17.09
N THR A 219 1.54 9.03 17.50
CA THR A 219 2.35 8.15 16.63
C THR A 219 2.51 6.77 17.26
N GLY A 220 2.80 5.76 16.44
CA GLY A 220 3.23 4.43 16.87
C GLY A 220 4.69 4.37 17.35
N GLY A 221 5.32 5.52 17.59
CA GLY A 221 6.72 5.65 17.98
C GLY A 221 7.69 5.67 16.79
N GLU A 222 8.97 5.55 17.09
CA GLU A 222 10.04 5.58 16.11
C GLU A 222 10.38 4.19 15.56
N GLY A 223 10.77 4.12 14.29
CA GLY A 223 11.27 2.89 13.69
C GLY A 223 11.94 3.10 12.34
N ARG A 224 12.36 2.00 11.71
CA ARG A 224 13.03 2.01 10.41
C ARG A 224 12.15 1.41 9.33
N MET A 225 11.60 2.26 8.46
CA MET A 225 10.64 1.86 7.44
C MET A 225 10.80 2.68 6.15
N GLY A 226 10.24 2.17 5.04
CA GLY A 226 10.17 2.88 3.78
C GLY A 226 9.40 4.20 3.89
N LEU A 227 9.88 5.27 3.23
CA LEU A 227 9.14 6.53 3.12
C LEU A 227 8.23 6.61 1.90
N ARG A 228 8.51 5.82 0.85
CA ARG A 228 7.79 5.89 -0.43
C ARG A 228 7.93 4.58 -1.21
N PRO A 229 7.08 4.35 -2.23
CA PRO A 229 7.16 3.15 -3.05
C PRO A 229 8.50 3.01 -3.78
N PRO A 230 9.01 1.78 -3.96
CA PRO A 230 8.52 0.54 -3.34
C PRO A 230 9.00 0.43 -1.89
N TYR A 231 8.06 0.45 -0.94
CA TYR A 231 8.32 0.51 0.52
C TYR A 231 9.19 -0.62 1.06
N MET A 232 9.18 -1.78 0.40
CA MET A 232 9.94 -2.95 0.81
C MET A 232 11.43 -2.85 0.44
N HIS A 233 11.81 -1.99 -0.51
CA HIS A 233 13.21 -1.87 -0.96
C HIS A 233 14.09 -1.36 0.19
N PRO A 234 15.26 -1.97 0.44
CA PRO A 234 16.18 -1.51 1.48
C PRO A 234 16.58 -0.04 1.35
N CYS A 235 16.80 0.47 0.13
CA CYS A 235 17.20 1.88 -0.09
C CYS A 235 16.13 2.91 0.30
N ARG A 236 14.87 2.51 0.46
CA ARG A 236 13.78 3.43 0.86
C ARG A 236 13.67 3.56 2.37
N ARG A 237 14.36 2.71 3.14
CA ARG A 237 14.23 2.63 4.60
C ARG A 237 15.09 3.69 5.27
N THR A 238 14.46 4.52 6.08
CA THR A 238 15.14 5.50 6.94
C THR A 238 14.50 5.50 8.33
N GLN A 239 15.06 6.28 9.25
CA GLN A 239 14.45 6.54 10.55
C GLN A 239 13.21 7.40 10.36
N VAL A 240 12.07 6.92 10.86
CA VAL A 240 10.77 7.56 10.69
C VAL A 240 9.94 7.44 11.96
N LEU A 241 8.96 8.32 12.09
CA LEU A 241 7.81 8.09 12.97
C LEU A 241 6.83 7.15 12.26
N LEU A 242 6.29 6.20 13.02
CA LEU A 242 5.37 5.19 12.55
C LEU A 242 3.92 5.65 12.81
N PRO A 243 2.97 5.32 11.92
CA PRO A 243 1.55 5.46 12.22
C PRO A 243 1.15 4.67 13.48
N VAL A 244 0.03 5.05 14.09
CA VAL A 244 -0.57 4.31 15.22
C VAL A 244 -1.10 2.95 14.76
#